data_AF-B1W5L8-F1
#
_entry.id   AF-B1W5L8-F1
#
_cell.length_a   1.000
_cell.length_b   1.000
_cell.length_c   1.000
_cell.angle_alpha   90.00
_cell.angle_beta   90.00
_cell.angle_gamma   90.00
#
_symmetry.space_group_name_H-M   'P 1'
#
loop_
_entity.id
_entity.type
_entity.pdbx_description
1 polymer ?
#
loop_
_entity_poly.entity_id
_entity_poly.type
_entity_poly.pdbx_seq_one_letter_code
_entity_poly.pdbx_strand_id
1 'polypeptide(L)'
;MPDAVKDAARRAPGHWVGIVDPEWAGERTPPEWAVLGEWRSDEDGCVGEYRANPAYRPSARVLGWPEPTDPVDAAAQRAATGYGSAEAALEALADAEVTVVRGPDGAPLSAAGRDGAPVMLLFTSPTHAFMSSALHHDSFPARELARSARAVDALLMVNPGAAAPLLVPADRLLGPVSGTGDPGPSEPGPHTTGRTTP
;
A
#
# COMPACT_ATOMS: atom_id res chain seq x y z
N MET A 1 31.82 5.40 -6.65
CA MET A 1 31.73 5.29 -5.18
C MET A 1 31.20 6.61 -4.63
N PRO A 2 30.09 6.61 -3.87
CA PRO A 2 29.50 7.83 -3.33
C PRO A 2 30.43 8.54 -2.33
N ASP A 3 30.38 9.87 -2.28
CA ASP A 3 31.26 10.64 -1.38
C ASP A 3 30.96 10.40 0.10
N ALA A 4 29.70 10.12 0.44
CA ALA A 4 29.30 9.71 1.80
C ALA A 4 30.06 8.47 2.30
N VAL A 5 30.42 7.54 1.40
CA VAL A 5 31.22 6.34 1.76
C VAL A 5 32.65 6.75 2.08
N LYS A 6 33.24 7.67 1.32
CA LYS A 6 34.60 8.18 1.60
C LYS A 6 34.67 8.90 2.94
N ASP A 7 33.66 9.72 3.25
CA ASP A 7 33.58 10.42 4.52
C ASP A 7 33.40 9.45 5.69
N ALA A 8 32.59 8.40 5.52
CA ALA A 8 32.40 7.36 6.53
C ALA A 8 33.68 6.51 6.72
N ALA A 9 34.37 6.13 5.63
CA ALA A 9 35.63 5.38 5.69
C ALA A 9 36.74 6.14 6.43
N ARG A 10 36.87 7.46 6.21
CA ARG A 10 37.79 8.33 6.96
C ARG A 10 37.47 8.40 8.45
N ARG A 11 36.19 8.25 8.83
CA ARG A 11 35.75 8.25 10.24
C ARG A 11 35.86 6.88 10.91
N ALA A 12 35.98 5.81 10.13
CA ALA A 12 36.10 4.44 10.62
C ALA A 12 37.15 3.65 9.82
N PRO A 13 38.46 3.92 10.00
CA PRO A 13 39.53 3.14 9.36
C PRO A 13 39.52 1.66 9.81
N GLY A 14 39.86 0.74 8.91
CA GLY A 14 39.89 -0.70 9.16
C GLY A 14 38.52 -1.38 9.34
N HIS A 15 37.42 -0.70 9.03
CA HIS A 15 36.04 -1.18 9.21
C HIS A 15 35.31 -1.36 7.87
N TRP A 16 34.22 -2.13 7.89
CA TRP A 16 33.29 -2.19 6.77
C TRP A 16 32.28 -1.04 6.85
N VAL A 17 32.13 -0.33 5.75
CA VAL A 17 31.23 0.82 5.59
C VAL A 17 30.10 0.43 4.62
N GLY A 18 28.90 0.24 5.17
CA GLY A 18 27.71 -0.09 4.38
C GLY A 18 27.09 1.13 3.69
N ILE A 19 26.60 0.93 2.46
CA ILE A 19 25.63 1.86 1.84
C ILE A 19 24.23 1.34 2.09
N VAL A 20 23.39 2.21 2.64
CA VAL A 20 21.98 1.95 2.88
C VAL A 20 21.17 2.46 1.69
N ASP A 21 20.09 1.75 1.36
CA ASP A 21 19.10 2.23 0.40
C ASP A 21 18.56 3.61 0.82
N PRO A 22 18.50 4.60 -0.09
CA PRO A 22 18.04 5.94 0.25
C PRO A 22 16.59 6.01 0.73
N GLU A 23 15.75 5.02 0.42
CA GLU A 23 14.35 4.98 0.87
C GLU A 23 14.19 4.33 2.26
N TRP A 24 15.25 3.75 2.82
CA TRP A 24 15.21 3.30 4.20
C TRP A 24 15.30 4.50 5.15
N ALA A 25 14.21 4.76 5.88
CA ALA A 25 14.05 5.93 6.75
C ALA A 25 14.15 5.62 8.27
N GLY A 26 14.73 4.48 8.64
CA GLY A 26 14.79 4.08 10.05
C GLY A 26 15.82 4.91 10.85
N GLU A 27 15.55 5.12 12.14
CA GLU A 27 16.50 5.79 13.05
C GLU A 27 17.50 4.82 13.72
N ARG A 28 17.39 3.51 13.43
CA ARG A 28 18.16 2.44 14.08
C ARG A 28 19.28 1.92 13.19
N THR A 29 19.97 0.84 13.57
CA THR A 29 20.82 0.13 12.60
C THR A 29 19.97 -0.40 11.45
N PRO A 30 20.32 -0.12 10.19
CA PRO A 30 19.63 -0.67 9.03
C PRO A 30 19.62 -2.20 9.11
N PRO A 31 18.48 -2.85 8.84
CA PRO A 31 18.46 -4.29 8.68
C PRO A 31 19.28 -4.68 7.45
N GLU A 32 19.82 -5.90 7.44
CA GLU A 32 20.69 -6.38 6.36
C GLU A 32 20.05 -6.20 4.98
N TRP A 33 18.75 -6.45 4.83
CA TRP A 33 18.05 -6.31 3.54
C TRP A 33 18.01 -4.87 3.00
N ALA A 34 18.24 -3.85 3.82
CA ALA A 34 18.26 -2.45 3.40
C ALA A 34 19.66 -1.96 3.02
N VAL A 35 20.70 -2.79 3.20
CA VAL A 35 22.08 -2.45 2.89
C VAL A 35 22.42 -2.97 1.49
N LEU A 36 22.76 -2.08 0.57
CA LEU A 36 23.13 -2.41 -0.81
C LEU A 36 24.41 -3.25 -0.88
N GLY A 37 25.36 -2.94 -0.02
CA GLY A 37 26.67 -3.57 0.05
C GLY A 37 27.63 -2.75 0.89
N GLU A 38 28.84 -3.26 1.06
CA GLU A 38 29.81 -2.69 1.99
C GLU A 38 31.16 -2.51 1.32
N TRP A 39 31.87 -1.45 1.70
CA TRP A 39 33.26 -1.25 1.34
C TRP A 39 34.15 -1.42 2.55
N ARG A 40 35.29 -2.10 2.39
CA ARG A 40 36.31 -2.16 3.44
C ARG A 40 37.17 -0.90 3.40
N SER A 41 37.26 -0.18 4.52
CA SER A 41 38.29 0.85 4.69
C SER A 41 39.61 0.21 5.11
N ASP A 42 40.72 0.76 4.64
CA ASP A 42 42.05 0.45 5.17
C ASP A 42 42.38 1.28 6.42
N GLU A 43 43.59 1.10 6.95
CA GLU A 43 44.06 1.79 8.16
C GLU A 43 44.20 3.31 7.97
N ASP A 44 44.32 3.77 6.73
CA ASP A 44 44.39 5.19 6.36
C ASP A 44 42.98 5.79 6.11
N GLY A 45 41.93 4.98 6.23
CA GLY A 45 40.55 5.39 5.96
C GLY A 45 40.23 5.53 4.47
N CYS A 46 41.07 4.99 3.59
CA CYS A 46 40.80 4.89 2.17
C CYS A 46 39.91 3.68 1.88
N VAL A 47 39.11 3.79 0.82
CA VAL A 47 38.10 2.78 0.50
C VAL A 47 38.67 1.76 -0.48
N GLY A 48 38.64 0.49 -0.11
CA GLY A 48 39.20 -0.62 -0.88
C GLY A 48 38.13 -1.52 -1.50
N GLU A 49 38.12 -2.79 -1.10
CA GLU A 49 37.28 -3.85 -1.66
C GLU A 49 35.78 -3.61 -1.40
N TYR A 50 34.96 -3.85 -2.43
CA TYR A 50 33.50 -3.83 -2.34
C TYR A 50 32.94 -5.25 -2.24
N ARG A 51 32.01 -5.44 -1.32
CA ARG A 51 31.21 -6.65 -1.17
C ARG A 51 29.74 -6.32 -1.36
N ALA A 52 29.15 -6.88 -2.43
CA ALA A 52 27.71 -6.80 -2.64
C ALA A 52 26.97 -7.60 -1.56
N ASN A 53 25.83 -7.09 -1.10
CA ASN A 53 24.99 -7.79 -0.15
C ASN A 53 23.93 -8.62 -0.90
N PRO A 54 23.98 -9.97 -0.84
CA PRO A 54 22.98 -10.82 -1.51
C PRO A 54 21.59 -10.74 -0.87
N ALA A 55 21.47 -10.25 0.37
CA ALA A 55 20.18 -10.06 1.03
C ALA A 55 19.50 -8.72 0.68
N TYR A 56 20.18 -7.85 -0.07
CA TYR A 56 19.68 -6.52 -0.42
C TYR A 56 18.35 -6.58 -1.20
N ARG A 57 17.39 -5.77 -0.76
CA ARG A 57 16.11 -5.54 -1.43
C ARG A 57 16.05 -4.10 -1.92
N PRO A 58 16.13 -3.87 -3.24
CA PRO A 58 16.12 -2.52 -3.78
C PRO A 58 14.75 -1.85 -3.62
N SER A 59 14.77 -0.57 -3.27
CA SER A 59 13.57 0.27 -3.27
C SER A 59 13.08 0.58 -4.69
N ALA A 60 11.90 1.18 -4.78
CA ALA A 60 11.27 1.54 -6.06
C ALA A 60 12.16 2.51 -6.86
N ARG A 61 12.73 3.51 -6.20
CA ARG A 61 13.69 4.43 -6.82
C ARG A 61 14.93 3.72 -7.36
N VAL A 62 15.51 2.77 -6.62
CA VAL A 62 16.70 2.02 -7.09
C VAL A 62 16.35 1.11 -8.27
N LEU A 63 15.14 0.54 -8.28
CA LEU A 63 14.61 -0.22 -9.41
C LEU A 63 14.29 0.64 -10.65
N GLY A 64 14.37 1.98 -10.53
CA GLY A 64 14.04 2.90 -11.61
C GLY A 64 12.53 2.96 -11.91
N TRP A 65 11.70 2.65 -10.92
CA TRP A 65 10.26 2.79 -11.06
C TRP A 65 9.86 4.27 -11.18
N PRO A 66 8.73 4.58 -11.85
CA PRO A 66 8.22 5.93 -11.90
C PRO A 66 7.92 6.47 -10.50
N GLU A 67 8.09 7.78 -10.31
CA GLU A 67 7.63 8.45 -9.08
C GLU A 67 6.14 8.15 -8.87
N PRO A 68 5.73 7.75 -7.65
CA PRO A 68 4.34 7.43 -7.39
C PRO A 68 3.42 8.61 -7.66
N THR A 69 2.30 8.34 -8.30
CA THR A 69 1.41 9.42 -8.76
C THR A 69 0.42 9.89 -7.70
N ASP A 70 0.18 9.08 -6.68
CA ASP A 70 -0.73 9.34 -5.56
C ASP A 70 -0.35 8.47 -4.33
N PRO A 71 -0.97 8.69 -3.15
CA PRO A 71 -0.65 7.92 -1.94
C PRO A 71 -0.90 6.40 -2.06
N VAL A 72 -1.85 5.96 -2.89
CA VAL A 72 -2.13 4.54 -3.10
C VAL A 72 -1.00 3.92 -3.93
N ASP A 73 -0.58 4.57 -5.01
CA ASP A 73 0.57 4.13 -5.82
C ASP A 73 1.86 4.11 -4.97
N ALA A 74 2.10 5.14 -4.15
CA ALA A 74 3.24 5.18 -3.24
C ALA A 74 3.23 4.00 -2.25
N ALA A 75 2.09 3.73 -1.61
CA ALA A 75 1.97 2.62 -0.67
C ALA A 75 2.09 1.26 -1.38
N ALA A 76 1.53 1.10 -2.58
CA ALA A 76 1.65 -0.10 -3.38
C ALA A 76 3.10 -0.39 -3.78
N GLN A 77 3.84 0.62 -4.25
CA GLN A 77 5.25 0.48 -4.61
C GLN A 77 6.11 0.10 -3.40
N ARG A 78 5.88 0.72 -2.24
CA ARG A 78 6.56 0.36 -0.99
C ARG A 78 6.23 -1.05 -0.54
N ALA A 79 4.97 -1.47 -0.63
CA ALA A 79 4.56 -2.83 -0.29
C ALA A 79 5.24 -3.88 -1.19
N ALA A 80 5.27 -3.63 -2.50
CA ALA A 80 5.89 -4.52 -3.48
C ALA A 80 7.41 -4.68 -3.30
N THR A 81 8.08 -3.64 -2.79
CA THR A 81 9.53 -3.63 -2.53
C THR A 81 9.90 -4.04 -1.10
N GLY A 82 8.91 -4.24 -0.22
CA GLY A 82 9.11 -4.59 1.18
C GLY A 82 9.45 -3.41 2.10
N TYR A 83 9.38 -2.17 1.60
CA TYR A 83 9.55 -0.92 2.35
C TYR A 83 8.24 -0.44 3.01
N GLY A 84 7.13 -1.15 2.79
CA GLY A 84 5.83 -0.92 3.39
C GLY A 84 5.04 -2.21 3.52
N SER A 85 3.88 -2.16 4.17
CA SER A 85 2.97 -3.32 4.28
C SER A 85 1.87 -3.26 3.21
N ALA A 86 1.33 -4.43 2.88
CA ALA A 86 0.13 -4.51 2.06
C ALA A 86 -1.07 -3.84 2.75
N GLU A 87 -1.14 -3.92 4.08
CA GLU A 87 -2.15 -3.26 4.90
C GLU A 87 -2.12 -1.73 4.72
N ALA A 88 -0.93 -1.11 4.70
CA ALA A 88 -0.82 0.33 4.47
C ALA A 88 -1.32 0.73 3.06
N ALA A 89 -1.10 -0.12 2.05
CA ALA A 89 -1.66 0.11 0.72
C ALA A 89 -3.19 -0.04 0.69
N LEU A 90 -3.74 -1.00 1.44
CA LEU A 90 -5.18 -1.17 1.59
C LEU A 90 -5.82 -0.01 2.35
N GLU A 91 -5.18 0.50 3.40
CA GLU A 91 -5.61 1.68 4.15
C GLU A 91 -5.63 2.92 3.25
N ALA A 92 -4.54 3.18 2.51
CA ALA A 92 -4.48 4.26 1.55
C ALA A 92 -5.58 4.15 0.48
N LEU A 93 -5.80 2.94 -0.06
CA LEU A 93 -6.86 2.70 -1.03
C LEU A 93 -8.26 2.92 -0.44
N ALA A 94 -8.49 2.51 0.81
CA ALA A 94 -9.79 2.61 1.44
C ALA A 94 -10.22 4.08 1.70
N ASP A 95 -9.26 5.00 1.75
CA ASP A 95 -9.50 6.44 1.92
C ASP A 95 -9.45 7.22 0.60
N ALA A 96 -9.20 6.53 -0.53
CA ALA A 96 -9.09 7.16 -1.84
C ALA A 96 -10.43 7.31 -2.56
N GLU A 97 -10.52 8.35 -3.38
CA GLU A 97 -11.45 8.43 -4.50
C GLU A 97 -10.86 7.65 -5.68
N VAL A 98 -11.67 6.79 -6.29
CA VAL A 98 -11.28 5.96 -7.43
C VAL A 98 -12.16 6.28 -8.63
N THR A 99 -11.55 6.23 -9.81
CA THR A 99 -12.23 6.41 -11.08
C THR A 99 -12.38 5.07 -11.78
N VAL A 100 -13.56 4.82 -12.35
CA VAL A 100 -13.86 3.65 -13.17
C VAL A 100 -14.36 4.09 -14.54
N VAL A 101 -14.16 3.23 -15.54
CA VAL A 101 -14.86 3.36 -16.82
C VAL A 101 -16.27 2.82 -16.66
N ARG A 102 -17.29 3.53 -17.15
CA ARG A 102 -18.68 3.05 -17.14
C ARG A 102 -18.92 2.08 -18.29
N GLY A 103 -19.52 0.93 -17.97
CA GLY A 103 -20.02 -0.05 -18.94
C GLY A 103 -21.33 0.39 -19.60
N PRO A 104 -21.73 -0.27 -20.71
CA PRO A 104 -22.96 0.10 -21.45
C PRO A 104 -24.27 -0.04 -20.65
N ASP A 105 -24.27 -0.85 -19.60
CA ASP A 105 -25.37 -1.03 -18.65
C ASP A 105 -25.41 0.05 -17.55
N GLY A 106 -24.43 0.96 -17.55
CA GLY A 106 -24.29 2.02 -16.57
C GLY A 106 -23.52 1.63 -15.31
N ALA A 107 -23.10 0.35 -15.17
CA ALA A 107 -22.30 -0.12 -14.05
C ALA A 107 -20.79 0.10 -14.31
N PRO A 108 -19.92 0.01 -13.29
CA PRO A 108 -18.47 -0.02 -13.50
C PRO A 108 -18.04 -1.15 -14.44
N LEU A 109 -17.19 -0.83 -15.41
CA LEU A 109 -16.66 -1.79 -16.37
C LEU A 109 -15.92 -2.91 -15.65
N SER A 110 -16.35 -4.14 -15.94
CA SER A 110 -15.73 -5.36 -15.43
C SER A 110 -15.10 -6.15 -16.57
N ALA A 111 -14.00 -6.83 -16.28
CA ALA A 111 -13.31 -7.76 -17.17
C ALA A 111 -13.27 -9.17 -16.54
N ALA A 112 -12.96 -10.18 -17.35
CA ALA A 112 -12.73 -11.53 -16.84
C ALA A 112 -11.29 -11.65 -16.30
N GLY A 113 -11.17 -12.06 -15.04
CA GLY A 113 -9.92 -12.52 -14.46
C GLY A 113 -9.44 -13.82 -15.12
N ARG A 114 -8.19 -14.21 -14.85
CA ARG A 114 -7.61 -15.45 -15.41
C ARG A 114 -8.34 -16.71 -14.98
N ASP A 115 -8.95 -16.68 -13.81
CA ASP A 115 -9.81 -17.71 -13.22
C ASP A 115 -11.29 -17.59 -13.64
N GLY A 116 -11.63 -16.55 -14.43
CA GLY A 116 -12.99 -16.24 -14.85
C GLY A 116 -13.78 -15.38 -13.86
N ALA A 117 -13.22 -15.06 -12.67
CA ALA A 117 -13.88 -14.18 -11.72
C ALA A 117 -13.98 -12.75 -12.30
N PRO A 118 -15.06 -12.00 -12.00
CA PRO A 118 -15.17 -10.63 -12.45
C PRO A 118 -14.10 -9.75 -11.78
N VAL A 119 -13.49 -8.87 -12.56
CA VAL A 119 -12.48 -7.91 -12.07
C VAL A 119 -12.89 -6.52 -12.52
N MET A 120 -13.10 -5.62 -11.56
CA MET A 120 -13.34 -4.20 -11.83
C MET A 120 -12.00 -3.47 -11.96
N LEU A 121 -11.85 -2.73 -13.07
CA LEU A 121 -10.66 -1.90 -13.29
C LEU A 121 -10.92 -0.53 -12.66
N LEU A 122 -10.02 -0.10 -11.78
CA LEU A 122 -10.13 1.17 -11.09
C LEU A 122 -8.79 1.89 -11.04
N PHE A 123 -8.88 3.22 -11.04
CA PHE A 123 -7.73 4.11 -11.17
C PHE A 123 -7.76 5.16 -10.06
N THR A 124 -6.64 5.37 -9.39
CA THR A 124 -6.50 6.35 -8.29
C THR A 124 -5.98 7.70 -8.77
N SER A 125 -5.47 7.75 -10.00
CA SER A 125 -4.93 8.97 -10.63
C SER A 125 -5.18 8.94 -12.14
N PRO A 126 -5.43 10.11 -12.78
CA PRO A 126 -5.54 10.22 -14.24
C PRO A 126 -4.32 9.67 -15.00
N THR A 127 -3.14 9.68 -14.37
CA THR A 127 -1.89 9.14 -14.95
C THR A 127 -1.96 7.63 -15.17
N HIS A 128 -2.70 6.91 -14.33
CA HIS A 128 -2.90 5.47 -14.46
C HIS A 128 -4.08 5.11 -15.36
N ALA A 129 -5.00 6.04 -15.52
CA ALA A 129 -6.26 5.77 -16.18
C ALA A 129 -6.14 5.83 -17.70
N PHE A 130 -6.87 4.92 -18.35
CA PHE A 130 -7.19 5.03 -19.76
C PHE A 130 -8.26 6.15 -19.94
N MET A 131 -7.88 7.39 -19.66
CA MET A 131 -8.75 8.56 -19.72
C MET A 131 -8.93 8.99 -21.18
N SER A 132 -9.88 8.35 -21.86
CA SER A 132 -10.33 8.76 -23.19
C SER A 132 -11.60 9.60 -23.08
N SER A 133 -11.66 10.75 -23.72
CA SER A 133 -12.88 11.55 -23.81
C SER A 133 -14.02 10.85 -24.57
N ALA A 134 -13.73 9.73 -25.25
CA ALA A 134 -14.73 8.88 -25.89
C ALA A 134 -15.43 7.92 -24.89
N LEU A 135 -14.96 7.83 -23.65
CA LEU A 135 -15.52 6.96 -22.62
C LEU A 135 -16.12 7.80 -21.49
N HIS A 136 -17.15 7.25 -20.84
CA HIS A 136 -17.67 7.82 -19.61
C HIS A 136 -16.87 7.29 -18.43
N HIS A 137 -16.45 8.20 -17.56
CA HIS A 137 -15.76 7.90 -16.31
C HIS A 137 -16.57 8.43 -15.15
N ASP A 138 -16.65 7.62 -14.10
CA ASP A 138 -17.27 7.99 -12.84
C ASP A 138 -16.24 7.89 -11.72
N SER A 139 -16.36 8.78 -10.74
CA SER A 139 -15.53 8.77 -9.54
C SER A 139 -16.38 8.44 -8.32
N PHE A 140 -15.85 7.60 -7.44
CA PHE A 140 -16.50 7.15 -6.23
C PHE A 140 -15.49 7.00 -5.10
N PRO A 141 -15.92 7.07 -3.83
CA PRO A 141 -15.12 6.56 -2.73
C PRO A 141 -14.84 5.07 -2.94
N ALA A 142 -13.59 4.64 -2.74
CA ALA A 142 -13.20 3.24 -2.95
C ALA A 142 -14.06 2.24 -2.18
N ARG A 143 -14.50 2.60 -0.97
CA ARG A 143 -15.39 1.77 -0.13
C ARG A 143 -16.78 1.60 -0.73
N GLU A 144 -17.30 2.60 -1.43
CA GLU A 144 -18.59 2.48 -2.11
C GLU A 144 -18.50 1.46 -3.25
N LEU A 145 -17.46 1.59 -4.07
CA LEU A 145 -17.20 0.66 -5.16
C LEU A 145 -16.94 -0.76 -4.65
N ALA A 146 -16.24 -0.92 -3.52
CA ALA A 146 -16.04 -2.22 -2.89
C ALA A 146 -17.35 -2.90 -2.49
N ARG A 147 -18.38 -2.14 -2.03
CA ARG A 147 -19.71 -2.74 -1.75
C ARG A 147 -20.36 -3.28 -3.01
N SER A 148 -20.29 -2.51 -4.10
CA SER A 148 -20.82 -2.93 -5.40
C SER A 148 -20.07 -4.14 -5.96
N ALA A 149 -18.74 -4.18 -5.84
CA ALA A 149 -17.91 -5.31 -6.25
C ALA A 149 -18.23 -6.58 -5.46
N ARG A 150 -18.38 -6.46 -4.13
CA ARG A 150 -18.76 -7.58 -3.27
C ARG A 150 -20.10 -8.20 -3.65
N ALA A 151 -21.08 -7.38 -4.07
CA ALA A 151 -22.40 -7.87 -4.47
C ALA A 151 -22.36 -8.82 -5.68
N VAL A 152 -21.31 -8.75 -6.48
CA VAL A 152 -21.09 -9.58 -7.67
C VAL A 152 -19.82 -10.44 -7.58
N ASP A 153 -19.26 -10.58 -6.38
CA ASP A 153 -18.02 -11.33 -6.10
C ASP A 153 -16.83 -10.91 -6.98
N ALA A 154 -16.72 -9.60 -7.26
CA ALA A 154 -15.66 -9.05 -8.09
C ALA A 154 -14.42 -8.65 -7.28
N LEU A 155 -13.25 -8.88 -7.88
CA LEU A 155 -11.99 -8.32 -7.42
C LEU A 155 -11.81 -6.90 -7.94
N LEU A 156 -11.01 -6.12 -7.21
CA LEU A 156 -10.63 -4.76 -7.57
C LEU A 156 -9.19 -4.76 -8.11
N MET A 157 -9.00 -4.38 -9.38
CA MET A 157 -7.67 -4.23 -9.99
C MET A 157 -7.31 -2.75 -10.09
N VAL A 158 -6.49 -2.29 -9.16
CA VAL A 158 -6.03 -0.91 -9.00
C VAL A 158 -4.82 -0.64 -9.86
N ASN A 159 -4.91 0.43 -10.65
CA ASN A 159 -3.88 0.92 -11.55
C ASN A 159 -3.20 -0.23 -12.35
N PRO A 160 -3.95 -0.95 -13.22
CA PRO A 160 -3.47 -2.17 -13.88
C PRO A 160 -2.15 -2.02 -14.66
N GLY A 161 -1.80 -0.79 -15.09
CA GLY A 161 -0.57 -0.47 -15.79
C GLY A 161 0.53 0.17 -14.95
N ALA A 162 0.36 0.29 -13.63
CA ALA A 162 1.38 0.83 -12.73
C ALA A 162 2.57 -0.14 -12.56
N ALA A 163 3.66 0.35 -11.98
CA ALA A 163 4.80 -0.49 -11.62
C ALA A 163 4.44 -1.53 -10.55
N ALA A 164 3.50 -1.20 -9.65
CA ALA A 164 2.97 -2.07 -8.62
C ALA A 164 1.43 -2.03 -8.60
N PRO A 165 0.74 -2.74 -9.52
CA PRO A 165 -0.72 -2.82 -9.50
C PRO A 165 -1.20 -3.61 -8.28
N LEU A 166 -2.38 -3.28 -7.75
CA LEU A 166 -2.99 -4.02 -6.66
C LEU A 166 -4.18 -4.84 -7.17
N LEU A 167 -4.23 -6.12 -6.81
CA LEU A 167 -5.41 -6.97 -6.98
C LEU A 167 -5.99 -7.28 -5.60
N VAL A 168 -7.18 -6.74 -5.32
CA VAL A 168 -7.74 -6.69 -3.96
C VAL A 168 -9.13 -7.31 -3.94
N PRO A 169 -9.38 -8.32 -3.08
CA PRO A 169 -10.75 -8.76 -2.79
C PRO A 169 -11.55 -7.63 -2.13
N ALA A 170 -12.78 -7.38 -2.60
CA ALA A 170 -13.59 -6.26 -2.15
C ALA A 170 -13.79 -6.20 -0.62
N ASP A 171 -13.93 -7.35 0.05
CA ASP A 171 -14.09 -7.45 1.50
C ASP A 171 -12.92 -6.83 2.29
N ARG A 172 -11.72 -6.77 1.70
CA ARG A 172 -10.55 -6.18 2.35
C ARG A 172 -10.68 -4.68 2.59
N LEU A 173 -11.54 -3.98 1.84
CA LEU A 173 -11.77 -2.53 1.97
C LEU A 173 -12.97 -2.17 2.86
N LEU A 174 -13.82 -3.14 3.18
CA LEU A 174 -15.07 -2.87 3.92
C LEU A 174 -14.92 -3.00 5.44
N GLY A 175 -13.79 -3.52 5.92
CA GLY A 175 -13.57 -3.84 7.33
C GLY A 175 -14.51 -4.96 7.81
N PRO A 176 -14.41 -5.37 9.09
CA PRO A 176 -15.42 -6.25 9.66
C PRO A 176 -16.78 -5.53 9.59
N VAL A 177 -17.79 -6.22 9.06
CA VAL A 177 -19.18 -5.76 9.15
C VAL A 177 -19.48 -5.62 10.63
N SER A 178 -19.55 -4.39 11.14
CA SER A 178 -20.22 -4.12 12.41
C SER A 178 -21.66 -4.56 12.21
N GLY A 179 -21.95 -5.80 12.61
CA GLY A 179 -23.30 -6.32 12.65
C GLY A 179 -24.16 -5.31 13.38
N THR A 180 -25.27 -4.97 12.74
CA THR A 180 -26.40 -4.25 13.31
C THR A 180 -26.53 -4.61 14.78
N GLY A 181 -26.41 -3.60 15.66
CA GLY A 181 -26.59 -3.80 17.09
C GLY A 181 -27.90 -4.51 17.34
N ASP A 182 -27.81 -5.74 17.80
CA ASP A 182 -28.93 -6.46 18.41
C ASP A 182 -29.39 -5.60 19.59
N PRO A 183 -30.63 -5.11 19.65
CA PRO A 183 -31.12 -4.45 20.84
C PRO A 183 -31.23 -5.51 21.93
N GLY A 184 -30.18 -5.60 22.74
CA GLY A 184 -30.16 -6.40 23.96
C GLY A 184 -31.42 -6.12 24.81
N PRO A 185 -31.90 -7.13 25.56
CA PRO A 185 -33.23 -7.13 26.14
C PRO A 185 -33.44 -5.94 27.06
N SER A 186 -34.56 -5.23 26.86
CA SER A 186 -34.98 -4.10 27.66
C SER A 186 -34.96 -4.42 29.15
N GLU A 187 -34.23 -3.62 29.94
CA GLU A 187 -34.36 -3.65 31.40
C GLU A 187 -35.79 -3.26 31.79
N PRO A 188 -36.44 -4.01 32.71
CA PRO A 188 -37.76 -3.65 33.21
C PRO A 188 -37.65 -2.42 34.12
N GLY A 189 -38.45 -1.39 33.82
CA GLY A 189 -38.50 -0.13 34.56
C GLY A 189 -38.89 -0.30 36.03
N PRO A 190 -38.55 0.67 36.91
CA PRO A 190 -38.72 0.53 38.34
C PRO A 190 -40.21 0.53 38.71
N HIS A 191 -40.64 -0.56 39.35
CA HIS A 191 -41.91 -0.69 40.03
C HIS A 191 -41.97 0.25 41.24
N THR A 192 -42.73 1.34 41.15
CA THR A 192 -43.15 2.12 42.32
C THR A 192 -44.28 1.39 43.03
N THR A 193 -43.96 0.62 44.06
CA THR A 193 -44.95 0.19 45.06
C THR A 193 -44.77 1.04 46.31
N GLY A 194 -45.77 1.90 46.56
CA GLY A 194 -45.91 2.62 47.82
C GLY A 194 -46.09 1.66 49.00
N ARG A 195 -45.66 2.12 50.18
CA ARG A 195 -46.05 1.53 51.46
C ARG A 195 -46.23 2.62 52.50
N THR A 196 -47.38 2.55 53.15
CA THR A 196 -47.92 3.45 54.18
C THR A 196 -47.42 3.05 55.57
N THR A 197 -47.27 4.08 56.44
CA THR A 197 -47.40 4.12 57.93
C THR A 197 -46.35 3.40 58.80
N PRO A 198 -46.13 3.86 60.06
CA PRO A 198 -47.11 4.00 61.15
C PRO A 198 -47.60 5.43 61.45
#